data_AF-S8CUM5-F1
#
_entry.id   AF-S8CUM5-F1
#
_cell.length_a   1.000
_cell.length_b   1.000
_cell.length_c   1.000
_cell.angle_alpha   90.00
_cell.angle_beta   90.00
_cell.angle_gamma   90.00
#
_symmetry.space_group_name_H-M   'P 1'
#
loop_
_entity.id
_entity.type
_entity.pdbx_description
1 polymer ?
#
loop_
_entity_poly.entity_id
_entity_poly.type
_entity_poly.pdbx_seq_one_letter_code
_entity_poly.pdbx_strand_id
1 'polypeptide(L)'
;LKCTAIYETTEVVEAKPGFDPHAVDSDLLQKIVYDALVWSSLNGLVVGDKTSENSGKVPGIGLVHAPISLFPTSFPESKWKQACELAPIFNELVDRVSLDAEFLQKSLSRTKKADAFTSRLLDIHSKVLEMNKKEEIRLGLHRSDYMLDEKTNLLLQIELNTISSSFPGLSCLVTKLHRSLLHQYKEHVALDPERIPENDAVGRFAEALYKAWVEYNDPRAVVLIVVQSEERNMYDQHWLSTLNYTYHVRSIRKSLGEVGARGELLRDGSLVLDCEIVSVVYFRAGYTPTDYPSQLEWNARLVIEQSSAVKCPSIAYHLAGTKKIQQELAKPNQLER
;
A
#
# COMPACT_ATOMS: atom_id res chain seq x y z
N LEU A 1 25.95 61.62 -9.82
CA LEU A 1 26.81 60.48 -9.44
C LEU A 1 26.14 59.22 -10.02
N LYS A 2 26.86 58.50 -10.87
CA LYS A 2 26.34 57.40 -11.71
C LYS A 2 25.98 56.19 -10.85
N CYS A 3 24.76 55.67 -10.98
CA CYS A 3 24.41 54.31 -10.54
C CYS A 3 24.89 53.31 -11.61
N THR A 4 25.97 52.61 -11.33
CA THR A 4 26.39 51.42 -12.09
C THR A 4 25.60 50.22 -11.60
N ALA A 5 24.73 49.69 -12.47
CA ALA A 5 24.13 48.39 -12.30
C ALA A 5 25.20 47.31 -12.48
N ILE A 6 25.40 46.49 -11.46
CA ILE A 6 26.20 45.27 -11.55
C ILE A 6 25.28 44.21 -12.16
N TYR A 7 25.56 43.83 -13.40
CA TYR A 7 24.99 42.65 -14.01
C TYR A 7 25.69 41.44 -13.38
N GLU A 8 25.02 40.76 -12.44
CA GLU A 8 25.38 39.40 -12.06
C GLU A 8 25.03 38.49 -13.24
N THR A 9 26.06 38.08 -13.98
CA THR A 9 25.98 36.95 -14.89
C THR A 9 25.74 35.71 -14.06
N THR A 10 24.48 35.26 -14.00
CA THR A 10 24.16 33.88 -13.61
C THR A 10 24.82 32.95 -14.61
N GLU A 11 25.99 32.42 -14.24
CA GLU A 11 26.53 31.23 -14.88
C GLU A 11 25.47 30.14 -14.78
N VAL A 12 24.90 29.79 -15.93
CA VAL A 12 24.11 28.58 -16.08
C VAL A 12 25.09 27.44 -15.83
N VAL A 13 25.07 26.92 -14.61
CA VAL A 13 25.76 25.68 -14.28
C VAL A 13 25.13 24.62 -15.17
N GLU A 14 25.80 24.28 -16.28
CA GLU A 14 25.44 23.15 -17.11
C GLU A 14 25.36 21.93 -16.20
N ALA A 15 24.14 21.42 -15.98
CA ALA A 15 23.93 20.19 -15.26
C ALA A 15 24.76 19.11 -15.96
N LYS A 16 25.70 18.49 -15.23
CA LYS A 16 26.42 17.31 -15.74
C LYS A 16 25.41 16.36 -16.36
N PRO A 17 25.65 15.84 -17.59
CA PRO A 17 24.72 14.90 -18.17
C PRO A 17 24.51 13.76 -17.17
N GLY A 18 23.25 13.54 -16.78
CA GLY A 18 22.89 12.48 -15.85
C GLY A 18 23.35 11.13 -16.39
N PHE A 19 23.55 10.17 -15.50
CA PHE A 19 23.83 8.79 -15.90
C PHE A 19 22.78 8.31 -16.91
N ASP A 20 23.23 7.94 -18.12
CA ASP A 20 22.38 7.37 -19.16
C ASP A 20 22.50 5.83 -19.11
N PRO A 21 21.45 5.11 -18.66
CA PRO A 21 21.47 3.65 -18.61
C PRO A 21 21.59 3.00 -20.00
N HIS A 22 21.28 3.70 -21.09
CA HIS A 22 21.41 3.19 -22.45
C HIS A 22 22.84 3.28 -22.99
N ALA A 23 23.71 4.05 -22.34
CA ALA A 23 25.12 4.19 -22.70
C ALA A 23 26.04 3.18 -21.99
N VAL A 24 25.50 2.32 -21.12
CA VAL A 24 26.26 1.28 -20.42
C VAL A 24 26.73 0.23 -21.44
N ASP A 25 28.03 -0.11 -21.39
CA ASP A 25 28.62 -1.17 -22.21
C ASP A 25 27.84 -2.49 -22.10
N SER A 26 27.67 -3.20 -23.21
CA SER A 26 26.82 -4.40 -23.28
C SER A 26 27.30 -5.54 -22.39
N ASP A 27 28.61 -5.77 -22.30
CA ASP A 27 29.18 -6.87 -21.50
C ASP A 27 29.04 -6.55 -20.01
N LEU A 28 29.28 -5.29 -19.64
CA LEU A 28 29.01 -4.80 -18.29
C LEU A 28 27.51 -4.90 -17.94
N LEU A 29 26.63 -4.50 -18.84
CA LEU A 29 25.18 -4.55 -18.63
C LEU A 29 24.70 -5.98 -18.37
N GLN A 30 25.17 -6.96 -19.16
CA GLN A 30 24.83 -8.37 -18.94
C GLN A 30 25.30 -8.87 -17.58
N LYS A 31 26.48 -8.44 -17.11
CA LYS A 31 27.00 -8.77 -15.78
C LYS A 31 26.13 -8.19 -14.66
N ILE A 32 25.72 -6.92 -14.78
CA ILE A 32 24.83 -6.26 -13.80
C ILE A 32 23.46 -6.96 -13.78
N VAL A 33 22.90 -7.31 -14.95
CA VAL A 33 21.65 -8.07 -15.05
C VAL A 33 21.78 -9.42 -14.34
N TYR A 34 22.85 -10.18 -14.62
CA TYR A 34 23.09 -11.46 -13.97
C TYR A 34 23.11 -11.33 -12.44
N ASP A 35 23.89 -10.38 -11.92
CA ASP A 35 23.99 -10.16 -10.47
C ASP A 35 22.67 -9.70 -9.86
N ALA A 36 21.88 -8.88 -10.57
CA ALA A 36 20.56 -8.46 -10.12
C ALA A 36 19.59 -9.64 -10.00
N LEU A 37 19.63 -10.58 -10.95
CA LEU A 37 18.81 -11.79 -10.94
C LEU A 37 19.23 -12.75 -9.83
N VAL A 38 20.54 -12.92 -9.61
CA VAL A 38 21.09 -13.72 -8.51
C VAL A 38 20.69 -13.10 -7.17
N TRP A 39 20.89 -11.79 -6.99
CA TRP A 39 20.52 -11.08 -5.77
C TRP A 39 19.02 -11.23 -5.48
N SER A 40 18.18 -11.06 -6.50
CA SER A 40 16.72 -11.18 -6.36
C SER A 40 16.31 -12.58 -5.89
N SER A 41 16.94 -13.61 -6.43
CA SER A 41 16.70 -15.01 -6.05
C SER A 41 17.14 -15.31 -4.62
N LEU A 42 18.30 -14.80 -4.20
CA LEU A 42 18.85 -15.04 -2.85
C LEU A 42 18.12 -14.27 -1.76
N ASN A 43 17.51 -13.12 -2.09
CA ASN A 43 16.90 -12.21 -1.12
C ASN A 43 15.37 -12.21 -1.16
N GLY A 44 14.74 -13.09 -1.94
CA GLY A 44 13.28 -13.23 -1.98
C GLY A 44 12.54 -12.06 -2.64
N LEU A 45 13.18 -11.36 -3.60
CA LEU A 45 12.52 -10.40 -4.49
C LEU A 45 11.84 -11.17 -5.64
N VAL A 46 10.80 -11.93 -5.28
CA VAL A 46 10.14 -12.91 -6.16
C VAL A 46 8.62 -12.78 -6.13
N VAL A 47 8.01 -13.25 -7.21
CA VAL A 47 6.55 -13.43 -7.36
C VAL A 47 6.28 -14.80 -7.99
N GLY A 48 5.03 -15.25 -7.94
CA GLY A 48 4.58 -16.39 -8.71
C GLY A 48 4.56 -16.08 -10.21
N ASP A 49 5.14 -16.96 -11.03
CA ASP A 49 5.14 -16.86 -12.48
C ASP A 49 3.72 -17.05 -13.03
N LYS A 50 3.28 -16.11 -13.89
CA LYS A 50 1.98 -16.17 -14.57
C LYS A 50 1.79 -17.39 -15.46
N THR A 51 2.88 -17.98 -15.96
CA THR A 51 2.88 -19.19 -16.79
C THR A 51 2.73 -20.48 -15.98
N SER A 52 2.96 -20.41 -14.66
CA SER A 52 2.75 -21.51 -13.75
C SER A 52 1.35 -21.43 -13.13
N GLU A 53 0.54 -22.46 -13.35
CA GLU A 53 -0.85 -22.51 -12.89
C GLU A 53 -0.98 -22.39 -11.36
N ASN A 54 -0.03 -22.99 -10.63
CA ASN A 54 -0.10 -23.10 -9.17
C ASN A 54 0.72 -22.05 -8.41
N SER A 55 1.45 -21.16 -9.09
CA SER A 55 2.35 -20.19 -8.46
C SER A 55 1.63 -19.13 -7.61
N GLY A 56 0.32 -18.93 -7.84
CA GLY A 56 -0.53 -18.06 -7.02
C GLY A 56 -1.21 -18.78 -5.85
N LYS A 57 -1.04 -20.11 -5.70
CA LYS A 57 -1.73 -20.92 -4.68
C LYS A 57 -0.77 -21.64 -3.76
N VAL A 58 0.31 -22.18 -4.32
CA VAL A 58 1.28 -23.01 -3.61
C VAL A 58 2.60 -22.24 -3.48
N PRO A 59 3.04 -21.89 -2.26
CA PRO A 59 4.30 -21.19 -2.09
C PRO A 59 5.50 -22.09 -2.45
N GLY A 60 6.52 -21.52 -3.08
CA GLY A 60 7.81 -22.18 -3.31
C GLY A 60 7.91 -22.88 -4.67
N ILE A 61 6.86 -22.80 -5.51
CA ILE A 61 6.86 -23.36 -6.86
C ILE A 61 6.59 -22.29 -7.90
N GLY A 62 7.14 -22.46 -9.10
CA GLY A 62 6.92 -21.53 -10.21
C GLY A 62 7.31 -20.09 -9.86
N LEU A 63 8.44 -19.91 -9.16
CA LEU A 63 8.94 -18.59 -8.77
C LEU A 63 9.64 -17.91 -9.94
N VAL A 64 9.44 -16.60 -10.05
CA VAL A 64 10.21 -15.72 -10.92
C VAL A 64 10.58 -14.45 -10.15
N HIS A 65 11.68 -13.80 -10.51
CA HIS A 65 12.00 -12.50 -9.92
C HIS A 65 10.85 -11.50 -10.14
N ALA A 66 10.61 -10.61 -9.19
CA ALA A 66 9.70 -9.50 -9.42
C ALA A 66 10.22 -8.66 -10.61
N PRO A 67 9.37 -8.17 -11.52
CA PRO A 67 9.80 -7.24 -12.56
C PRO A 67 10.39 -5.97 -11.93
N ILE A 68 11.58 -5.57 -12.39
CA ILE A 68 12.35 -4.47 -11.80
C ILE A 68 12.99 -3.59 -12.89
N SER A 69 13.17 -2.31 -12.57
CA SER A 69 14.17 -1.47 -13.25
C SER A 69 15.56 -1.84 -12.72
N LEU A 70 16.53 -2.02 -13.61
CA LEU A 70 17.90 -2.40 -13.22
C LEU A 70 18.59 -1.31 -12.39
N PHE A 71 18.39 -0.05 -12.78
CA PHE A 71 18.93 1.13 -12.10
C PHE A 71 17.82 1.96 -11.44
N PRO A 72 18.13 2.69 -10.36
CA PRO A 72 17.18 3.62 -9.77
C PRO A 72 16.86 4.76 -10.75
N THR A 73 15.62 5.23 -10.72
CA THR A 73 15.20 6.40 -11.50
C THR A 73 15.60 7.68 -10.76
N SER A 74 16.17 8.65 -11.50
CA SER A 74 16.48 9.96 -10.92
C SER A 74 15.20 10.70 -10.53
N PHE A 75 15.16 11.22 -9.29
CA PHE A 75 14.03 11.98 -8.78
C PHE A 75 14.50 13.16 -7.93
N PRO A 76 13.95 14.38 -8.07
CA PRO A 76 14.40 15.53 -7.30
C PRO A 76 14.14 15.37 -5.81
N GLU A 77 15.17 15.55 -4.98
CA GLU A 77 15.08 15.44 -3.52
C GLU A 77 14.02 16.39 -2.92
N SER A 78 13.88 17.59 -3.48
CA SER A 78 12.86 18.55 -3.02
C SER A 78 11.43 18.03 -3.21
N LYS A 79 11.17 17.32 -4.31
CA LYS A 79 9.87 16.69 -4.58
C LYS A 79 9.66 15.45 -3.73
N TRP A 80 10.73 14.70 -3.44
CA TRP A 80 10.67 13.56 -2.53
C TRP A 80 10.31 14.01 -1.11
N LYS A 81 10.97 15.05 -0.59
CA LYS A 81 10.65 15.66 0.71
C LYS A 81 9.21 16.16 0.78
N GLN A 82 8.74 16.85 -0.27
CA GLN A 82 7.35 17.27 -0.38
C GLN A 82 6.37 16.09 -0.26
N ALA A 83 6.63 14.96 -0.92
CA ALA A 83 5.80 13.76 -0.82
C ALA A 83 5.80 13.17 0.60
N CYS A 84 6.96 13.16 1.28
CA CYS A 84 7.08 12.70 2.66
C CYS A 84 6.32 13.62 3.64
N GLU A 85 6.39 14.93 3.47
CA GLU A 85 5.67 15.92 4.29
C GLU A 85 4.15 15.80 4.12
N LEU A 86 3.68 15.45 2.92
CA LEU A 86 2.26 15.23 2.63
C LEU A 86 1.70 13.94 3.25
N ALA A 87 2.53 12.93 3.52
CA ALA A 87 2.06 11.63 4.01
C ALA A 87 1.23 11.71 5.31
N PRO A 88 1.71 12.33 6.41
CA PRO A 88 0.90 12.47 7.63
C PRO A 88 -0.35 13.36 7.44
N ILE A 89 -0.29 14.34 6.53
CA ILE A 89 -1.44 15.20 6.20
C ILE A 89 -2.53 14.39 5.52
N PHE A 90 -2.19 13.54 4.55
CA PHE A 90 -3.15 12.64 3.92
C PHE A 90 -3.69 11.59 4.88
N ASN A 91 -2.89 11.10 5.82
CA ASN A 91 -3.39 10.17 6.84
C ASN A 91 -4.51 10.80 7.67
N GLU A 92 -4.31 12.03 8.16
CA GLU A 92 -5.34 12.77 8.89
C GLU A 92 -6.54 13.08 8.00
N LEU A 93 -6.32 13.50 6.75
CA LEU A 93 -7.41 13.78 5.81
C LEU A 93 -8.30 12.54 5.59
N VAL A 94 -7.71 11.36 5.41
CA VAL A 94 -8.48 10.12 5.26
C VAL A 94 -9.29 9.82 6.51
N ASP A 95 -8.71 9.96 7.71
CA ASP A 95 -9.46 9.74 8.95
C ASP A 95 -10.66 10.70 9.05
N ARG A 96 -10.42 11.99 8.85
CA ARG A 96 -11.45 13.03 8.94
C ARG A 96 -12.56 12.85 7.92
N VAL A 97 -12.22 12.51 6.67
CA VAL A 97 -13.20 12.21 5.61
C VAL A 97 -13.99 10.94 5.94
N SER A 98 -13.36 9.93 6.53
CA SER A 98 -14.04 8.69 6.90
C SER A 98 -15.11 8.88 7.98
N LEU A 99 -14.95 9.91 8.83
CA LEU A 99 -15.91 10.25 9.89
C LEU A 99 -17.12 11.04 9.36
N ASP A 100 -17.00 11.70 8.20
CA ASP A 100 -18.12 12.41 7.56
C ASP A 100 -18.96 11.44 6.69
N ALA A 101 -19.77 10.65 7.39
CA ALA A 101 -20.66 9.67 6.77
C ALA A 101 -21.62 10.30 5.75
N GLU A 102 -22.12 11.50 6.03
CA GLU A 102 -23.03 12.22 5.14
C GLU A 102 -22.32 12.64 3.85
N PHE A 103 -21.09 13.16 3.95
CA PHE A 103 -20.27 13.47 2.78
C PHE A 103 -20.01 12.23 1.93
N LEU A 104 -19.57 11.12 2.52
CA LEU A 104 -19.32 9.89 1.76
C LEU A 104 -20.58 9.41 1.01
N GLN A 105 -21.71 9.34 1.70
CA GLN A 105 -22.98 8.88 1.11
C GLN A 105 -23.48 9.84 0.01
N LYS A 106 -23.43 11.16 0.24
CA LYS A 106 -23.86 12.16 -0.75
C LYS A 106 -22.96 12.18 -1.98
N SER A 107 -21.65 12.23 -1.77
CA SER A 107 -20.64 12.29 -2.84
C SER A 107 -20.68 11.07 -3.76
N LEU A 108 -21.01 9.90 -3.21
CA LEU A 108 -21.10 8.64 -3.95
C LEU A 108 -22.54 8.26 -4.35
N SER A 109 -23.56 9.08 -4.05
CA SER A 109 -24.97 8.77 -4.33
C SER A 109 -25.29 8.51 -5.81
N ARG A 110 -24.62 9.23 -6.73
CA ARG A 110 -24.73 8.98 -8.18
C ARG A 110 -23.96 7.74 -8.58
N THR A 111 -22.76 7.54 -8.02
CA THR A 111 -21.94 6.34 -8.24
C THR A 111 -22.68 5.08 -7.82
N LYS A 112 -23.43 5.12 -6.70
CA LYS A 112 -24.29 4.03 -6.22
C LYS A 112 -25.26 3.52 -7.28
N LYS A 113 -25.78 4.41 -8.13
CA LYS A 113 -26.73 4.05 -9.20
C LYS A 113 -26.05 3.50 -10.45
N ALA A 114 -24.77 3.83 -10.65
CA ALA A 114 -24.02 3.52 -11.86
C ALA A 114 -23.06 2.32 -11.69
N ASP A 115 -22.59 2.06 -10.48
CA ASP A 115 -21.63 1.00 -10.17
C ASP A 115 -22.15 0.09 -9.05
N ALA A 116 -22.42 -1.17 -9.40
CA ALA A 116 -22.95 -2.15 -8.47
C ALA A 116 -21.96 -2.47 -7.32
N PHE A 117 -20.65 -2.41 -7.58
CA PHE A 117 -19.65 -2.69 -6.56
C PHE A 117 -19.63 -1.61 -5.47
N THR A 118 -19.49 -0.34 -5.87
CA THR A 118 -19.56 0.79 -4.94
C THR A 118 -20.91 0.83 -4.22
N SER A 119 -22.01 0.47 -4.91
CA SER A 119 -23.33 0.39 -4.27
C SER A 119 -23.33 -0.55 -3.07
N ARG A 120 -22.73 -1.73 -3.22
CA ARG A 120 -22.64 -2.73 -2.15
C ARG A 120 -21.73 -2.30 -1.00
N LEU A 121 -20.65 -1.59 -1.29
CA LEU A 121 -19.81 -0.98 -0.26
C LEU A 121 -20.59 0.09 0.54
N LEU A 122 -21.38 0.93 -0.13
CA LEU A 122 -22.24 1.92 0.51
C LEU A 122 -23.36 1.28 1.33
N ASP A 123 -23.90 0.15 0.91
CA ASP A 123 -24.89 -0.61 1.67
C ASP A 123 -24.29 -1.13 3.00
N ILE A 124 -23.07 -1.67 2.97
CA ILE A 124 -22.35 -2.09 4.18
C ILE A 124 -22.09 -0.89 5.09
N HIS A 125 -21.59 0.22 4.54
CA HIS A 125 -21.38 1.45 5.30
C HIS A 125 -22.67 1.93 5.96
N SER A 126 -23.81 1.92 5.23
CA SER A 126 -25.11 2.33 5.79
C SER A 126 -25.53 1.45 6.97
N LYS A 127 -25.37 0.12 6.86
CA LYS A 127 -25.69 -0.82 7.94
C LYS A 127 -24.80 -0.60 9.18
N VAL A 128 -23.51 -0.32 8.99
CA VAL A 128 -22.59 -0.02 10.09
C VAL A 128 -23.00 1.27 10.82
N LEU A 129 -23.45 2.29 10.07
CA LEU A 129 -23.96 3.53 10.65
C LEU A 129 -25.26 3.30 11.44
N GLU A 130 -26.19 2.49 10.92
CA GLU A 130 -27.44 2.14 11.62
C GLU A 130 -27.19 1.43 12.96
N MET A 131 -26.10 0.68 13.07
CA MET A 131 -25.70 0.04 14.33
C MET A 131 -25.19 1.03 15.39
N ASN A 132 -24.94 2.29 15.03
CA ASN A 132 -24.37 3.32 15.89
C ASN A 132 -23.09 2.86 16.62
N LYS A 133 -22.30 2.02 15.93
CA LYS A 133 -21.07 1.47 16.49
C LYS A 133 -19.98 2.52 16.46
N LYS A 134 -19.36 2.76 17.62
CA LYS A 134 -18.19 3.64 17.74
C LYS A 134 -16.91 2.84 17.44
N GLU A 135 -16.18 3.24 16.40
CA GLU A 135 -14.84 2.70 16.12
C GLU A 135 -13.78 3.56 16.83
N GLU A 136 -13.39 3.13 18.04
CA GLU A 136 -12.42 3.88 18.86
C GLU A 136 -10.99 3.75 18.35
N ILE A 137 -10.64 2.60 17.78
CA ILE A 137 -9.33 2.31 17.19
C ILE A 137 -9.50 2.22 15.67
N ARG A 138 -8.83 3.11 14.93
CA ARG A 138 -8.85 3.17 13.46
C ARG A 138 -7.43 3.06 12.93
N LEU A 139 -7.23 2.18 11.95
CA LEU A 139 -5.92 1.92 11.36
C LEU A 139 -5.96 2.10 9.84
N GLY A 140 -5.04 2.91 9.32
CA GLY A 140 -4.81 3.13 7.91
C GLY A 140 -3.40 2.71 7.48
N LEU A 141 -3.30 1.81 6.51
CA LEU A 141 -2.05 1.47 5.81
C LEU A 141 -2.12 1.96 4.37
N HIS A 142 -1.77 3.23 4.18
CA HIS A 142 -2.01 3.98 2.95
C HIS A 142 -0.80 4.02 2.03
N ARG A 143 -1.06 4.31 0.76
CA ARG A 143 -0.04 4.73 -0.21
C ARG A 143 -0.59 5.86 -1.07
N SER A 144 0.06 7.02 -1.03
CA SER A 144 -0.24 8.13 -1.93
C SER A 144 0.71 8.08 -3.11
N ASP A 145 0.16 7.95 -4.31
CA ASP A 145 0.93 7.80 -5.54
C ASP A 145 1.02 9.14 -6.28
N TYR A 146 2.20 9.46 -6.81
CA TYR A 146 2.49 10.76 -7.42
C TYR A 146 3.23 10.61 -8.76
N MET A 147 3.05 11.59 -9.63
CA MET A 147 3.91 11.84 -10.79
C MET A 147 4.45 13.26 -10.75
N LEU A 148 5.66 13.45 -11.27
CA LEU A 148 6.24 14.76 -11.51
C LEU A 148 5.89 15.19 -12.94
N ASP A 149 5.08 16.24 -13.07
CA ASP A 149 4.74 16.79 -14.38
C ASP A 149 5.95 17.58 -14.93
N GLU A 150 6.41 17.22 -16.13
CA GLU A 150 7.62 17.80 -16.72
C GLU A 150 7.48 19.30 -17.03
N LYS A 151 6.30 19.73 -17.49
CA LYS A 151 6.08 21.12 -17.93
C LYS A 151 6.00 22.09 -16.77
N THR A 152 5.34 21.68 -15.70
CA THR A 152 5.09 22.53 -14.53
C THR A 152 6.08 22.26 -13.40
N ASN A 153 6.83 21.17 -13.47
CA ASN A 153 7.71 20.68 -12.41
C ASN A 153 6.95 20.52 -11.07
N LEU A 154 5.65 20.22 -11.14
CA LEU A 154 4.80 20.02 -9.97
C LEU A 154 4.68 18.53 -9.64
N LEU A 155 4.78 18.22 -8.36
CA LEU A 155 4.43 16.89 -7.85
C LEU A 155 2.91 16.82 -7.75
N LEU A 156 2.29 15.95 -8.54
CA LEU A 156 0.84 15.80 -8.61
C LEU A 156 0.43 14.42 -8.14
N GLN A 157 -0.54 14.37 -7.23
CA GLN A 157 -1.10 13.12 -6.75
C GLN A 157 -1.93 12.46 -7.85
N ILE A 158 -1.62 11.21 -8.16
CA ILE A 158 -2.39 10.37 -9.08
C ILE A 158 -3.57 9.78 -8.32
N GLU A 159 -3.31 9.15 -7.18
CA GLU A 159 -4.31 8.50 -6.37
C GLU A 159 -3.88 8.32 -4.91
N LEU A 160 -4.86 8.07 -4.05
CA LEU A 160 -4.64 7.68 -2.66
C LEU A 160 -5.21 6.28 -2.42
N ASN A 161 -4.33 5.31 -2.25
CA ASN A 161 -4.68 3.93 -1.97
C ASN A 161 -4.94 3.76 -0.47
N THR A 162 -6.22 3.53 -0.11
CA THR A 162 -6.63 3.32 1.29
C THR A 162 -6.86 1.85 1.63
N ILE A 163 -6.93 0.96 0.65
CA ILE A 163 -7.12 -0.49 0.81
C ILE A 163 -6.02 -1.26 0.07
N SER A 164 -5.52 -2.34 0.70
CA SER A 164 -4.60 -3.29 0.09
C SER A 164 -3.40 -2.66 -0.65
N SER A 165 -2.78 -1.66 -0.01
CA SER A 165 -1.56 -1.01 -0.52
C SER A 165 -0.42 -2.04 -0.66
N SER A 166 -0.23 -2.54 -1.87
CA SER A 166 0.83 -3.51 -2.20
C SER A 166 2.24 -2.90 -2.14
N PHE A 167 3.23 -3.80 -2.09
CA PHE A 167 4.67 -3.55 -2.17
C PHE A 167 5.39 -2.96 -0.94
N PRO A 168 4.87 -2.95 0.31
CA PRO A 168 5.71 -2.58 1.45
C PRO A 168 6.86 -3.57 1.64
N GLY A 169 6.69 -4.87 1.31
CA GLY A 169 7.73 -5.89 1.39
C GLY A 169 8.73 -5.77 0.24
N LEU A 170 8.26 -5.89 -1.00
CA LEU A 170 9.15 -5.95 -2.16
C LEU A 170 9.89 -4.62 -2.42
N SER A 171 9.30 -3.46 -2.11
CA SER A 171 9.99 -2.16 -2.33
C SER A 171 11.22 -1.97 -1.43
N CYS A 172 11.19 -2.51 -0.20
CA CYS A 172 12.36 -2.53 0.68
C CYS A 172 13.49 -3.34 0.06
N LEU A 173 13.17 -4.44 -0.62
CA LEU A 173 14.16 -5.27 -1.32
C LEU A 173 14.70 -4.58 -2.58
N VAL A 174 13.88 -3.89 -3.36
CA VAL A 174 14.35 -3.10 -4.51
C VAL A 174 15.36 -2.04 -4.07
N THR A 175 15.09 -1.37 -2.95
CA THR A 175 16.02 -0.39 -2.34
C THR A 175 17.38 -1.04 -2.02
N LYS A 176 17.36 -2.22 -1.38
CA LYS A 176 18.57 -2.98 -1.05
C LYS A 176 19.30 -3.50 -2.29
N LEU A 177 18.56 -3.96 -3.30
CA LEU A 177 19.12 -4.40 -4.58
C LEU A 177 19.89 -3.26 -5.25
N HIS A 178 19.26 -2.10 -5.45
CA HIS A 178 19.90 -0.97 -6.11
C HIS A 178 21.13 -0.49 -5.34
N ARG A 179 21.05 -0.39 -4.00
CA ARG A 179 22.22 -0.05 -3.18
C ARG A 179 23.35 -1.09 -3.33
N SER A 180 23.03 -2.38 -3.35
CA SER A 180 24.02 -3.46 -3.53
C SER A 180 24.71 -3.37 -4.89
N LEU A 181 23.94 -3.21 -5.97
CA LEU A 181 24.48 -3.08 -7.33
C LEU A 181 25.36 -1.83 -7.46
N LEU A 182 24.90 -0.67 -6.96
CA LEU A 182 25.69 0.56 -7.05
C LEU A 182 26.98 0.50 -6.23
N HIS A 183 26.98 -0.16 -5.07
CA HIS A 183 28.22 -0.41 -4.32
C HIS A 183 29.21 -1.27 -5.11
N GLN A 184 28.72 -2.35 -5.72
CA GLN A 184 29.53 -3.30 -6.47
C GLN A 184 30.10 -2.70 -7.77
N TYR A 185 29.33 -1.86 -8.44
CA TYR A 185 29.64 -1.29 -9.75
C TYR A 185 30.03 0.19 -9.71
N LYS A 186 30.38 0.73 -8.54
CA LYS A 186 30.69 2.16 -8.31
C LYS A 186 31.75 2.76 -9.24
N GLU A 187 32.70 1.94 -9.71
CA GLU A 187 33.78 2.38 -10.61
C GLU A 187 33.34 2.48 -12.07
N HIS A 188 32.20 1.88 -12.40
CA HIS A 188 31.65 1.80 -13.76
C HIS A 188 30.33 2.57 -13.91
N VAL A 189 29.60 2.76 -12.81
CA VAL A 189 28.32 3.45 -12.75
C VAL A 189 28.46 4.67 -11.85
N ALA A 190 28.40 5.86 -12.43
CA ALA A 190 28.53 7.14 -11.73
C ALA A 190 27.26 7.55 -10.97
N LEU A 191 26.70 6.62 -10.18
CA LEU A 191 25.57 6.84 -9.28
C LEU A 191 26.01 6.59 -7.85
N ASP A 192 25.69 7.54 -6.97
CA ASP A 192 25.99 7.43 -5.55
C ASP A 192 24.93 6.56 -4.84
N PRO A 193 25.31 5.41 -4.24
CA PRO A 193 24.36 4.56 -3.51
C PRO A 193 23.71 5.25 -2.32
N GLU A 194 24.37 6.24 -1.71
CA GLU A 194 23.84 6.97 -0.54
C GLU A 194 22.71 7.93 -0.92
N ARG A 195 22.51 8.20 -2.23
CA ARG A 195 21.37 8.97 -2.73
C ARG A 195 20.08 8.16 -2.81
N ILE A 196 20.13 6.84 -2.67
CA ILE A 196 18.94 6.01 -2.54
C ILE A 196 18.46 6.12 -1.10
N PRO A 197 17.25 6.62 -0.80
CA PRO A 197 16.74 6.76 0.57
C PRO A 197 16.54 5.40 1.24
N GLU A 198 16.59 5.38 2.57
CA GLU A 198 16.25 4.17 3.33
C GLU A 198 14.77 3.82 3.18
N ASN A 199 14.45 2.53 3.23
CA ASN A 199 13.08 2.05 3.10
C ASN A 199 12.82 0.89 4.09
N ASP A 200 12.01 1.19 5.10
CA ASP A 200 11.51 0.25 6.13
C ASP A 200 9.98 0.10 6.06
N ALA A 201 9.38 0.23 4.87
CA ALA A 201 7.92 0.21 4.71
C ALA A 201 7.26 -1.03 5.34
N VAL A 202 7.83 -2.23 5.13
CA VAL A 202 7.30 -3.46 5.74
C VAL A 202 7.42 -3.48 7.27
N GLY A 203 8.54 -2.98 7.82
CA GLY A 203 8.73 -2.87 9.26
C GLY A 203 7.74 -1.91 9.91
N ARG A 204 7.53 -0.73 9.28
CA ARG A 204 6.53 0.25 9.70
C ARG A 204 5.09 -0.30 9.62
N PHE A 205 4.76 -1.04 8.57
CA PHE A 205 3.43 -1.66 8.43
C PHE A 205 3.21 -2.74 9.50
N ALA A 206 4.21 -3.59 9.76
CA ALA A 206 4.15 -4.58 10.82
C ALA A 206 4.03 -3.93 12.22
N GLU A 207 4.77 -2.85 12.47
CA GLU A 207 4.65 -2.09 13.73
C GLU A 207 3.25 -1.50 13.92
N ALA A 208 2.65 -0.94 12.87
CA ALA A 208 1.31 -0.36 12.95
C ALA A 208 0.24 -1.42 13.22
N LEU A 209 0.33 -2.59 12.58
CA LEU A 209 -0.53 -3.74 12.86
C LEU A 209 -0.36 -4.24 14.30
N TYR A 210 0.89 -4.31 14.79
CA TYR A 210 1.19 -4.66 16.17
C TYR A 210 0.57 -3.66 17.16
N LYS A 211 0.72 -2.35 16.92
CA LYS A 211 0.12 -1.32 17.79
C LYS A 211 -1.40 -1.42 17.83
N ALA A 212 -2.06 -1.62 16.69
CA ALA A 212 -3.51 -1.84 16.67
C ALA A 212 -3.93 -3.10 17.44
N TRP A 213 -3.13 -4.17 17.36
CA TRP A 213 -3.34 -5.39 18.14
C TRP A 213 -3.16 -5.14 19.65
N VAL A 214 -2.16 -4.33 20.06
CA VAL A 214 -1.95 -3.93 21.46
C VAL A 214 -3.13 -3.12 21.98
N GLU A 215 -3.62 -2.14 21.20
CA GLU A 215 -4.77 -1.32 21.58
C GLU A 215 -6.06 -2.15 21.69
N TYR A 216 -6.22 -3.19 20.86
CA TYR A 216 -7.34 -4.15 21.02
C TYR A 216 -7.25 -4.93 22.34
N ASN A 217 -6.04 -5.17 22.84
CA ASN A 217 -5.77 -5.67 24.19
C ASN A 217 -6.33 -7.06 24.53
N ASP A 218 -6.24 -8.02 23.58
CA ASP A 218 -6.40 -9.45 23.86
C ASP A 218 -5.13 -10.22 23.43
N PRO A 219 -4.32 -10.72 24.38
CA PRO A 219 -3.04 -11.37 24.07
C PRO A 219 -3.20 -12.71 23.34
N ARG A 220 -4.41 -13.29 23.27
CA ARG A 220 -4.68 -14.54 22.55
C ARG A 220 -5.23 -14.30 21.16
N ALA A 221 -5.59 -13.06 20.83
CA ALA A 221 -6.17 -12.73 19.53
C ALA A 221 -5.13 -12.72 18.43
N VAL A 222 -5.58 -12.95 17.19
CA VAL A 222 -4.73 -13.02 16.00
C VAL A 222 -5.02 -11.86 15.04
N VAL A 223 -4.06 -11.57 14.17
CA VAL A 223 -4.26 -10.70 13.01
C VAL A 223 -4.75 -11.53 11.83
N LEU A 224 -5.94 -11.25 11.33
CA LEU A 224 -6.48 -11.84 10.11
C LEU A 224 -6.00 -11.05 8.89
N ILE A 225 -5.32 -11.69 7.96
CA ILE A 225 -4.99 -11.14 6.66
C ILE A 225 -6.00 -11.71 5.64
N VAL A 226 -6.86 -10.84 5.12
CA VAL A 226 -7.84 -11.23 4.09
C VAL A 226 -7.16 -11.23 2.73
N VAL A 227 -7.17 -12.36 2.03
CA VAL A 227 -6.39 -12.55 0.79
C VAL A 227 -7.27 -13.00 -0.38
N GLN A 228 -6.76 -12.85 -1.61
CA GLN A 228 -7.38 -13.46 -2.78
C GLN A 228 -7.13 -14.96 -2.80
N SER A 229 -8.00 -15.73 -3.46
CA SER A 229 -7.83 -17.19 -3.62
C SER A 229 -6.64 -17.56 -4.50
N GLU A 230 -6.23 -16.64 -5.40
CA GLU A 230 -5.02 -16.73 -6.20
C GLU A 230 -4.21 -15.45 -6.03
N GLU A 231 -3.00 -15.56 -5.50
CA GLU A 231 -2.19 -14.42 -5.10
C GLU A 231 -0.72 -14.65 -5.49
N ARG A 232 -0.35 -14.26 -6.71
CA ARG A 232 1.03 -14.38 -7.21
C ARG A 232 1.99 -13.44 -6.49
N ASN A 233 1.48 -12.36 -5.89
CA ASN A 233 2.26 -11.45 -5.05
C ASN A 233 2.19 -11.83 -3.56
N MET A 234 1.95 -13.11 -3.24
CA MET A 234 1.84 -13.55 -1.84
C MET A 234 3.12 -13.29 -1.04
N TYR A 235 4.28 -13.30 -1.69
CA TYR A 235 5.56 -13.08 -1.03
C TYR A 235 5.67 -11.68 -0.42
N ASP A 236 5.14 -10.64 -1.08
CA ASP A 236 5.02 -9.30 -0.50
C ASP A 236 4.22 -9.30 0.82
N GLN A 237 3.18 -10.13 0.90
CA GLN A 237 2.38 -10.29 2.10
C GLN A 237 3.10 -11.13 3.16
N HIS A 238 3.81 -12.18 2.75
CA HIS A 238 4.59 -13.02 3.64
C HIS A 238 5.81 -12.29 4.23
N TRP A 239 6.29 -11.22 3.62
CA TRP A 239 7.26 -10.31 4.23
C TRP A 239 6.71 -9.63 5.51
N LEU A 240 5.39 -9.54 5.70
CA LEU A 240 4.80 -9.15 7.00
C LEU A 240 4.94 -10.22 8.08
N SER A 241 5.60 -11.36 7.81
CA SER A 241 6.03 -12.31 8.84
C SER A 241 6.91 -11.67 9.92
N THR A 242 7.50 -10.49 9.66
CA THR A 242 8.08 -9.60 10.68
C THR A 242 7.15 -9.38 11.87
N LEU A 243 5.83 -9.36 11.66
CA LEU A 243 4.85 -9.28 12.75
C LEU A 243 5.02 -10.42 13.77
N ASN A 244 5.24 -11.64 13.30
CA ASN A 244 5.49 -12.79 14.16
C ASN A 244 6.94 -12.83 14.68
N TYR A 245 7.92 -12.61 13.80
CA TYR A 245 9.33 -12.71 14.18
C TYR A 245 9.79 -11.64 15.18
N THR A 246 9.28 -10.41 15.04
CA THR A 246 9.69 -9.27 15.86
C THR A 246 8.73 -9.02 17.03
N TYR A 247 7.42 -9.14 16.81
CA TYR A 247 6.42 -8.78 17.82
C TYR A 247 5.72 -10.00 18.44
N HIS A 248 6.02 -11.22 17.99
CA HIS A 248 5.39 -12.46 18.47
C HIS A 248 3.87 -12.47 18.33
N VAL A 249 3.33 -11.71 17.37
CA VAL A 249 1.91 -11.69 17.06
C VAL A 249 1.62 -12.64 15.89
N ARG A 250 0.74 -13.60 16.14
CA ARG A 250 0.31 -14.56 15.13
C ARG A 250 -0.61 -13.90 14.11
N SER A 251 -0.39 -14.23 12.84
CA SER A 251 -1.29 -13.89 11.74
C SER A 251 -1.87 -15.14 11.08
N ILE A 252 -3.14 -15.10 10.71
CA ILE A 252 -3.80 -16.11 9.87
C ILE A 252 -4.20 -15.50 8.52
N ARG A 253 -4.29 -16.32 7.48
CA ARG A 253 -4.62 -15.88 6.11
C ARG A 253 -5.87 -16.60 5.66
N LYS A 254 -6.90 -15.87 5.23
CA LYS A 254 -8.18 -16.43 4.75
C LYS A 254 -8.72 -15.61 3.60
N SER A 255 -9.34 -16.26 2.63
CA SER A 255 -10.20 -15.60 1.64
C SER A 255 -11.50 -15.13 2.26
N LEU A 256 -12.20 -14.19 1.62
CA LEU A 256 -13.54 -13.78 2.05
C LEU A 256 -14.52 -14.98 2.06
N GLY A 257 -14.38 -15.93 1.14
CA GLY A 257 -15.20 -17.14 1.10
C GLY A 257 -14.97 -18.03 2.34
N GLU A 258 -13.71 -18.21 2.75
CA GLU A 258 -13.40 -18.94 3.99
C GLU A 258 -13.89 -18.22 5.24
N VAL A 259 -13.78 -16.88 5.29
CA VAL A 259 -14.34 -16.09 6.39
C VAL A 259 -15.86 -16.23 6.43
N GLY A 260 -16.54 -16.19 5.28
CA GLY A 260 -17.99 -16.38 5.22
C GLY A 260 -18.44 -17.79 5.63
N ALA A 261 -17.62 -18.80 5.39
CA ALA A 261 -17.93 -20.19 5.71
C ALA A 261 -17.64 -20.58 7.16
N ARG A 262 -16.67 -19.92 7.82
CA ARG A 262 -16.15 -20.35 9.14
C ARG A 262 -16.12 -19.25 10.19
N GLY A 263 -16.41 -18.01 9.80
CA GLY A 263 -16.39 -16.86 10.69
C GLY A 263 -17.67 -16.77 11.50
N GLU A 264 -17.52 -16.58 12.80
CA GLU A 264 -18.63 -16.41 13.72
C GLU A 264 -18.50 -15.08 14.46
N LEU A 265 -19.61 -14.34 14.54
CA LEU A 265 -19.70 -13.13 15.35
C LEU A 265 -20.31 -13.48 16.70
N LEU A 266 -19.52 -13.37 17.77
CA LEU A 266 -19.98 -13.62 19.12
C LEU A 266 -20.89 -12.47 19.62
N ARG A 267 -21.62 -12.73 20.70
CA ARG A 267 -22.57 -11.76 21.29
C ARG A 267 -21.90 -10.49 21.82
N ASP A 268 -20.64 -10.59 22.22
CA ASP A 268 -19.81 -9.47 22.67
C ASP A 268 -19.23 -8.65 21.48
N GLY A 269 -19.49 -9.08 20.25
CA GLY A 269 -18.98 -8.45 19.03
C GLY A 269 -17.66 -9.02 18.53
N SER A 270 -17.05 -9.97 19.23
CA SER A 270 -15.78 -10.60 18.80
C SER A 270 -15.96 -11.43 17.54
N LEU A 271 -15.08 -11.24 16.54
CA LEU A 271 -14.99 -12.15 15.40
C LEU A 271 -14.13 -13.35 15.77
N VAL A 272 -14.66 -14.56 15.57
CA VAL A 272 -13.94 -15.81 15.77
C VAL A 272 -13.80 -16.55 14.44
N LEU A 273 -12.59 -17.04 14.16
CA LEU A 273 -12.27 -17.89 13.02
C LEU A 273 -11.46 -19.09 13.49
N ASP A 274 -11.88 -20.30 13.17
CA ASP A 274 -11.18 -21.55 13.53
C ASP A 274 -10.78 -21.60 15.03
N CYS A 275 -11.69 -21.17 15.93
CA CYS A 275 -11.49 -21.06 17.39
C CYS A 275 -10.51 -19.96 17.86
N GLU A 276 -10.13 -19.03 16.99
CA GLU A 276 -9.25 -17.90 17.33
C GLU A 276 -10.02 -16.57 17.26
N ILE A 277 -9.88 -15.74 18.29
CA ILE A 277 -10.41 -14.37 18.30
C ILE A 277 -9.57 -13.53 17.34
N VAL A 278 -10.21 -12.74 16.48
CA VAL A 278 -9.55 -11.83 15.56
C VAL A 278 -9.57 -10.42 16.15
N SER A 279 -8.40 -9.83 16.38
CA SER A 279 -8.27 -8.45 16.89
C SER A 279 -8.07 -7.42 15.79
N VAL A 280 -7.38 -7.79 14.71
CA VAL A 280 -7.12 -6.90 13.57
C VAL A 280 -7.42 -7.63 12.27
N VAL A 281 -8.10 -6.97 11.34
CA VAL A 281 -8.38 -7.47 9.99
C VAL A 281 -7.65 -6.60 8.98
N TYR A 282 -6.59 -7.14 8.38
CA TYR A 282 -5.80 -6.49 7.35
C TYR A 282 -6.21 -6.98 5.96
N PHE A 283 -6.76 -6.08 5.15
CA PHE A 283 -7.23 -6.42 3.81
C PHE A 283 -6.10 -6.38 2.77
N ARG A 284 -5.83 -7.54 2.17
CA ARG A 284 -5.08 -7.72 0.92
C ARG A 284 -5.98 -8.20 -0.24
N ALA A 285 -7.30 -8.07 -0.06
CA ALA A 285 -8.36 -8.40 -1.02
C ALA A 285 -9.62 -7.57 -0.67
N GLY A 286 -10.70 -7.75 -1.43
CA GLY A 286 -11.98 -7.08 -1.21
C GLY A 286 -12.05 -5.68 -1.81
N TYR A 287 -11.11 -5.34 -2.71
CA TYR A 287 -11.04 -4.05 -3.43
C TYR A 287 -11.49 -4.16 -4.89
N THR A 288 -11.76 -5.36 -5.39
CA THR A 288 -12.27 -5.63 -6.75
C THR A 288 -13.54 -6.47 -6.71
N PRO A 289 -14.49 -6.28 -7.66
CA PRO A 289 -15.68 -7.11 -7.75
C PRO A 289 -15.41 -8.62 -7.85
N THR A 290 -14.27 -9.00 -8.44
CA THR A 290 -13.87 -10.42 -8.61
C THR A 290 -13.61 -11.14 -7.29
N ASP A 291 -13.35 -10.41 -6.21
CA ASP A 291 -13.19 -10.98 -4.86
C ASP A 291 -14.54 -11.34 -4.21
N TYR A 292 -15.65 -11.02 -4.89
CA TYR A 292 -17.02 -11.25 -4.44
C TYR A 292 -17.82 -12.09 -5.44
N PRO A 293 -17.41 -13.35 -5.72
CA PRO A 293 -18.10 -14.20 -6.67
C PRO A 293 -19.53 -14.56 -6.24
N SER A 294 -19.86 -14.45 -4.93
CA SER A 294 -21.17 -14.78 -4.40
C SER A 294 -21.60 -13.84 -3.25
N GLN A 295 -22.80 -14.08 -2.72
CA GLN A 295 -23.29 -13.37 -1.53
C GLN A 295 -22.49 -13.75 -0.27
N LEU A 296 -21.80 -14.89 -0.26
CA LEU A 296 -21.01 -15.36 0.87
C LEU A 296 -19.92 -14.34 1.23
N GLU A 297 -19.19 -13.84 0.25
CA GLU A 297 -18.09 -12.89 0.46
C GLU A 297 -18.59 -11.52 0.90
N TRP A 298 -19.76 -11.10 0.41
CA TRP A 298 -20.43 -9.88 0.88
C TRP A 298 -20.90 -10.00 2.33
N ASN A 299 -21.43 -11.16 2.71
CA ASN A 299 -21.79 -11.44 4.10
C ASN A 299 -20.55 -11.46 5.00
N ALA A 300 -19.45 -12.09 4.55
CA ALA A 300 -18.18 -12.09 5.25
C ALA A 300 -17.65 -10.67 5.49
N ARG A 301 -17.67 -9.84 4.45
CA ARG A 301 -17.27 -8.43 4.56
C ARG A 301 -18.14 -7.69 5.57
N LEU A 302 -19.46 -7.87 5.54
CA LEU A 302 -20.36 -7.24 6.50
C LEU A 302 -20.06 -7.70 7.93
N VAL A 303 -19.93 -9.01 8.18
CA VAL A 303 -19.62 -9.58 9.50
C VAL A 303 -18.30 -9.02 10.05
N ILE A 304 -17.27 -8.88 9.20
CA ILE A 304 -16.01 -8.24 9.59
C ILE A 304 -16.27 -6.81 10.09
N GLU A 305 -16.98 -5.98 9.32
CA GLU A 305 -17.22 -4.58 9.70
C GLU A 305 -18.07 -4.47 10.99
N GLN A 306 -19.01 -5.40 11.17
CA GLN A 306 -19.82 -5.50 12.39
C GLN A 306 -19.00 -5.90 13.62
N SER A 307 -17.91 -6.66 13.45
CA SER A 307 -17.07 -7.16 14.54
C SER A 307 -16.20 -6.10 15.22
N SER A 308 -15.90 -6.28 16.51
CA SER A 308 -15.04 -5.42 17.32
C SER A 308 -13.61 -5.29 16.79
N ALA A 309 -13.17 -6.20 15.91
CA ALA A 309 -11.83 -6.16 15.33
C ALA A 309 -11.52 -4.79 14.72
N VAL A 310 -10.25 -4.37 14.77
CA VAL A 310 -9.74 -3.19 14.09
C VAL A 310 -9.62 -3.52 12.60
N LYS A 311 -10.30 -2.78 11.73
CA LYS A 311 -10.19 -3.01 10.28
C LYS A 311 -9.11 -2.12 9.70
N CYS A 312 -8.32 -2.67 8.80
CA CYS A 312 -7.30 -1.97 8.02
C CYS A 312 -7.51 -2.27 6.53
N PRO A 313 -8.31 -1.47 5.82
CA PRO A 313 -9.13 -0.35 6.30
C PRO A 313 -10.55 -0.78 6.72
N SER A 314 -11.24 0.06 7.49
CA SER A 314 -12.71 0.01 7.64
C SER A 314 -13.42 0.33 6.33
N ILE A 315 -14.73 0.04 6.25
CA ILE A 315 -15.53 0.37 5.06
C ILE A 315 -15.51 1.87 4.74
N ALA A 316 -15.48 2.74 5.74
CA ALA A 316 -15.43 4.19 5.55
C ALA A 316 -14.09 4.63 4.94
N TYR A 317 -12.98 4.11 5.46
CA TYR A 317 -11.65 4.34 4.88
C TYR A 317 -11.55 3.80 3.44
N HIS A 318 -12.16 2.64 3.15
CA HIS A 318 -12.21 2.09 1.80
C HIS A 318 -12.97 3.04 0.83
N LEU A 319 -14.12 3.57 1.25
CA LEU A 319 -14.89 4.54 0.45
C LEU A 319 -14.13 5.86 0.26
N ALA A 320 -13.39 6.32 1.28
CA ALA A 320 -12.58 7.54 1.22
C ALA A 320 -11.48 7.48 0.15
N GLY A 321 -10.96 6.29 -0.17
CA GLY A 321 -9.96 6.07 -1.23
C GLY A 321 -10.53 5.99 -2.65
N THR A 322 -11.86 6.10 -2.83
CA THR A 322 -12.44 6.08 -4.17
C THR A 322 -12.03 7.31 -4.97
N LYS A 323 -11.81 7.13 -6.28
CA LYS A 323 -11.48 8.24 -7.20
C LYS A 323 -12.52 9.35 -7.18
N LYS A 324 -13.78 8.98 -6.92
CA LYS A 324 -14.86 9.96 -6.81
C LYS A 324 -14.71 10.86 -5.59
N ILE A 325 -14.31 10.32 -4.43
CA ILE A 325 -14.01 11.14 -3.26
C ILE A 325 -12.79 12.02 -3.49
N GLN A 326 -11.71 11.50 -4.09
CA GLN A 326 -10.54 12.31 -4.48
C GLN A 326 -10.95 13.50 -5.37
N GLN A 327 -11.83 13.27 -6.36
CA GLN A 327 -12.35 14.33 -7.22
C GLN A 327 -13.23 15.34 -6.47
N GLU A 328 -14.07 14.88 -5.52
CA GLU A 328 -14.91 15.76 -4.71
C GLU A 328 -14.07 16.64 -3.78
N LEU A 329 -13.02 16.09 -3.15
CA LEU A 329 -12.08 16.84 -2.32
C LEU A 329 -11.32 17.93 -3.09
N ALA A 330 -11.15 17.77 -4.40
CA ALA A 330 -10.52 18.78 -5.26
C ALA A 330 -11.44 19.98 -5.58
N LYS A 331 -12.73 19.96 -5.18
CA LYS A 331 -13.62 21.10 -5.39
C LYS A 331 -13.33 22.22 -4.38
N PRO A 332 -13.60 23.49 -4.75
CA PRO A 332 -13.45 24.61 -3.83
C PRO A 332 -14.18 24.39 -2.50
N ASN A 333 -13.53 24.72 -1.39
CA ASN A 333 -14.06 24.66 -0.02
C ASN A 333 -14.36 23.24 0.51
N GLN A 334 -13.92 22.17 -0.15
CA GLN A 334 -14.15 20.80 0.36
C GLN A 334 -13.06 20.31 1.31
N LEU A 335 -11.81 20.76 1.15
CA LEU A 335 -10.72 20.40 2.06
C LEU A 335 -10.81 21.15 3.40
N GLU A 336 -11.46 22.32 3.41
CA GLU A 336 -11.58 23.21 4.56
C GLU A 336 -12.72 22.85 5.53
N ARG A 337 -13.56 21.86 5.18
CA ARG A 337 -14.64 21.34 6.02
C ARG A 337 -14.10 20.51 7.17
#